data_AF-A0A920VG43-F1
#
_entry.id   AF-A0A920VG43-F1
#
_cell.length_a   1.000
_cell.length_b   1.000
_cell.length_c   1.000
_cell.angle_alpha   90.00
_cell.angle_beta   90.00
_cell.angle_gamma   90.00
#
_symmetry.space_group_name_H-M   'P 1'
#
loop_
_entity.id
_entity.type
_entity.pdbx_description
1 polymer ?
#
loop_
_entity_poly.entity_id
_entity_poly.type
_entity_poly.pdbx_seq_one_letter_code
_entity_poly.pdbx_strand_id
1 'polypeptide(L)'
;MEEEFQARGLDTYKERGAVTDEYLELYKELWTSENPSFDGKYYQISAADSNLNQHKSPTPHLDWWPHRASDSPAAKYGDGWMPIGLRPPAILDPEELGER
;
A
#
# COMPACT_ATOMS: atom_id res chain seq x y z
N MET A 1 13.67 -2.15 -5.37
CA MET A 1 12.83 -1.46 -4.36
C MET A 1 13.67 -0.74 -3.31
N GLU A 2 14.72 -1.32 -2.71
CA GLU A 2 15.59 -0.57 -1.78
C GLU A 2 16.20 0.68 -2.42
N GLU A 3 16.65 0.56 -3.68
CA GLU A 3 17.15 1.69 -4.49
C GLU A 3 16.14 2.82 -4.65
N GLU A 4 14.83 2.52 -4.70
CA GLU A 4 13.78 3.54 -4.83
C GLU A 4 13.59 4.33 -3.52
N PHE A 5 13.70 3.66 -2.37
CA PHE A 5 13.66 4.30 -1.07
C PHE A 5 14.87 5.21 -0.89
N GLN A 6 16.06 4.71 -1.21
CA GLN A 6 17.30 5.50 -1.18
C GLN A 6 17.24 6.71 -2.11
N ALA A 7 16.74 6.54 -3.34
CA ALA A 7 16.55 7.64 -4.29
C ALA A 7 15.58 8.71 -3.77
N ARG A 8 14.63 8.35 -2.90
CA ARG A 8 13.71 9.26 -2.21
C ARG A 8 14.24 9.78 -0.87
N GLY A 9 15.48 9.42 -0.49
CA GLY A 9 16.08 9.81 0.77
C GLY A 9 15.46 9.14 2.00
N LEU A 10 14.80 7.99 1.81
CA LEU A 10 14.16 7.21 2.87
C LEU A 10 15.08 6.09 3.35
N ASP A 11 15.24 5.96 4.66
CA ASP A 11 15.99 4.89 5.33
C ASP A 11 15.09 3.78 5.89
N THR A 12 13.77 3.91 5.71
CA THR A 12 12.75 3.02 6.26
C THR A 12 12.52 1.74 5.46
N TYR A 13 13.38 1.39 4.49
CA TYR A 13 13.18 0.20 3.64
C TYR A 13 13.04 -1.11 4.45
N LYS A 14 13.79 -1.24 5.55
CA LYS A 14 13.70 -2.40 6.45
C LYS A 14 12.35 -2.47 7.18
N GLU A 15 11.76 -1.33 7.48
CA GLU A 15 10.49 -1.19 8.18
C GLU A 15 9.32 -0.93 7.23
N ARG A 16 9.52 -1.02 5.90
CA ARG A 16 8.53 -0.63 4.88
C ARG A 16 7.15 -1.28 5.06
N GLY A 17 7.10 -2.51 5.59
CA GLY A 17 5.84 -3.18 5.93
C GLY A 17 5.07 -2.42 7.00
N ALA A 18 5.70 -2.17 8.15
CA ALA A 18 5.10 -1.42 9.25
C ALA A 18 4.75 0.03 8.86
N VAL A 19 5.58 0.69 8.06
CA VAL A 19 5.27 2.03 7.52
C VAL A 19 4.02 1.99 6.65
N THR A 20 3.88 0.97 5.80
CA THR A 20 2.73 0.82 4.92
C THR A 20 1.46 0.47 5.71
N ASP A 21 1.56 -0.40 6.71
CA ASP A 21 0.44 -0.74 7.60
C ASP A 21 -0.10 0.50 8.32
N GLU A 22 0.79 1.32 8.88
CA GLU A 22 0.40 2.56 9.56
C GLU A 22 -0.19 3.60 8.59
N TYR A 23 0.34 3.67 7.37
CA TYR A 23 -0.20 4.52 6.31
C TYR A 23 -1.64 4.14 5.94
N LEU A 24 -1.96 2.84 5.90
CA LEU A 24 -3.34 2.37 5.64
C LEU A 24 -4.30 2.76 6.76
N GLU A 25 -3.87 2.64 8.01
CA GLU A 25 -4.67 3.04 9.17
C GLU A 25 -4.95 4.55 9.15
N LEU A 26 -3.92 5.35 8.86
CA LEU A 26 -4.05 6.78 8.67
C LEU A 26 -5.04 7.11 7.54
N TYR A 27 -4.91 6.48 6.37
CA TYR A 27 -5.79 6.75 5.23
C TYR A 27 -7.25 6.42 5.53
N LYS A 28 -7.50 5.35 6.28
CA LYS A 28 -8.85 5.00 6.72
C LYS A 28 -9.43 6.06 7.65
N GLU A 29 -8.66 6.54 8.61
CA GLU A 29 -9.08 7.63 9.52
C GLU A 29 -9.39 8.91 8.73
N LEU A 30 -8.48 9.33 7.84
CA LEU A 30 -8.65 10.49 6.97
C LEU A 30 -9.90 10.43 6.09
N TRP A 31 -10.30 9.24 5.64
CA TRP A 31 -11.42 9.07 4.72
C TRP A 31 -12.78 8.89 5.42
N THR A 32 -12.79 8.39 6.65
CA THR A 32 -14.02 8.00 7.35
C THR A 32 -14.39 8.93 8.51
N SER A 33 -13.42 9.63 9.09
CA SER A 33 -13.62 10.50 10.25
C SER A 33 -13.90 11.94 9.85
N GLU A 34 -14.79 12.60 10.60
CA GLU A 34 -15.12 14.01 10.35
C GLU A 34 -14.04 14.97 10.85
N ASN A 35 -13.33 14.57 11.91
CA ASN A 35 -12.21 15.30 12.48
C ASN A 35 -11.06 14.29 12.69
N PRO A 36 -10.34 13.91 11.62
CA PRO A 36 -9.40 12.81 11.70
C PRO A 36 -8.23 13.17 12.60
N SER A 37 -7.86 12.25 13.48
CA SER A 37 -6.68 12.38 14.34
C SER A 37 -5.94 11.07 14.37
N PHE A 38 -4.61 11.12 14.20
CA PHE A 38 -3.79 9.92 14.12
C PHE A 38 -2.46 10.18 14.83
N ASP A 39 -2.06 9.28 15.71
CA ASP A 39 -0.81 9.38 16.47
C ASP A 39 -0.08 8.04 16.40
N GLY A 40 0.61 7.83 15.28
CA GLY A 40 1.39 6.63 15.01
C GLY A 40 2.88 6.83 15.23
N LYS A 41 3.70 5.83 14.90
CA LYS A 41 5.16 5.91 15.01
C LYS A 41 5.75 6.71 13.84
N TYR A 42 5.22 6.54 12.64
CA TYR A 42 5.71 7.13 11.39
C TYR A 42 4.90 8.35 10.95
N TYR A 43 3.61 8.40 11.28
CA TYR A 43 2.72 9.48 10.91
C TYR A 43 1.95 10.01 12.11
N GLN A 44 1.86 11.33 12.23
CA GLN A 44 1.02 12.01 13.21
C GLN A 44 0.23 13.12 12.50
N ILE A 45 -1.07 13.19 12.74
CA ILE A 45 -1.94 14.24 12.23
C ILE A 45 -2.86 14.74 13.34
N SER A 46 -3.12 16.04 13.34
CA SER A 46 -4.19 16.63 14.12
C SER A 46 -5.37 17.02 13.23
N ALA A 47 -6.57 17.03 13.79
CA ALA A 47 -7.78 17.42 13.07
C ALA A 47 -7.70 18.85 12.46
N ALA A 48 -6.85 19.72 13.02
CA ALA A 48 -6.62 21.07 12.51
C ALA A 48 -5.83 21.11 11.19
N ASP A 49 -5.08 20.05 10.88
CA ASP A 49 -4.24 19.96 9.67
C ASP A 49 -5.03 19.45 8.45
N SER A 50 -6.20 18.86 8.69
CA SER A 50 -6.99 18.14 7.70
C SER A 50 -8.19 18.97 7.21
N ASN A 51 -7.99 19.72 6.13
CA ASN A 51 -9.06 20.40 5.37
C ASN A 51 -9.62 19.50 4.24
N LEU A 52 -9.66 18.19 4.48
CA LEU A 52 -10.16 17.24 3.50
C LEU A 52 -11.68 17.32 3.47
N ASN A 53 -12.23 17.92 2.42
CA ASN A 53 -13.66 17.89 2.16
C ASN A 53 -14.11 16.43 2.10
N GLN A 54 -14.86 16.01 3.12
CA GLN A 54 -15.37 14.65 3.26
C GLN A 54 -16.15 14.25 2.01
N HIS A 55 -15.55 13.43 1.15
CA HIS A 55 -16.34 12.67 0.20
C HIS A 55 -16.98 11.54 1.00
N LYS A 56 -18.24 11.72 1.43
CA LYS A 56 -19.10 10.64 1.97
C LYS A 56 -19.46 9.62 0.87
N SER A 57 -18.46 9.17 0.13
CA SER A 57 -18.53 8.00 -0.75
C SER A 57 -18.17 6.78 0.08
N PRO A 58 -18.65 5.57 -0.29
CA PRO A 58 -18.23 4.36 0.40
C PRO A 58 -16.70 4.29 0.46
N THR A 59 -16.19 3.78 1.58
CA THR A 59 -14.75 3.60 1.82
C THR A 59 -14.10 3.04 0.55
N PRO A 60 -13.05 3.68 0.01
CA PRO A 60 -12.45 3.23 -1.24
C PRO A 60 -11.98 1.80 -1.05
N HIS A 61 -12.39 0.92 -1.98
CA HIS A 61 -11.93 -0.45 -1.98
C HIS A 61 -10.41 -0.47 -2.10
N LEU A 62 -9.73 -0.95 -1.06
CA LEU A 62 -8.28 -1.04 -1.02
C LEU A 62 -7.86 -2.37 -1.66
N ASP A 63 -7.66 -2.35 -2.98
CA ASP A 63 -7.09 -3.48 -3.72
C ASP A 63 -5.58 -3.58 -3.44
N TRP A 64 -5.12 -4.75 -2.97
CA TRP A 64 -3.72 -4.95 -2.58
C TRP A 64 -2.87 -5.61 -3.68
N TRP A 65 -1.69 -5.03 -3.96
CA TRP A 65 -0.66 -5.53 -4.88
C TRP A 65 0.55 -6.12 -4.14
N PRO A 66 1.34 -7.03 -4.75
CA PRO A 66 1.48 -8.40 -4.28
C PRO A 66 2.36 -8.55 -3.02
N HIS A 67 1.74 -9.01 -1.93
CA HIS A 67 2.43 -9.64 -0.80
C HIS A 67 1.89 -11.07 -0.63
N ARG A 68 2.71 -12.02 -0.15
CA ARG A 68 2.30 -13.43 0.07
C ARG A 68 1.08 -13.49 0.99
N ALA A 69 0.10 -14.31 0.61
CA ALA A 69 -1.24 -14.36 1.17
C ALA A 69 -1.38 -14.79 2.64
N SER A 70 -0.34 -15.32 3.30
CA SER A 70 -0.51 -15.88 4.66
C SER A 70 -0.51 -14.83 5.77
N ASP A 71 0.20 -13.71 5.59
CA ASP A 71 0.34 -12.63 6.57
C ASP A 71 0.37 -11.26 5.86
N SER A 72 -0.40 -11.12 4.77
CA SER A 72 -0.41 -9.87 4.01
C SER A 72 -1.38 -8.85 4.63
N PRO A 73 -1.05 -7.55 4.56
CA PRO A 73 -1.98 -6.47 4.90
C PRO A 73 -3.32 -6.57 4.17
N ALA A 74 -3.36 -7.24 3.01
CA ALA A 74 -4.60 -7.58 2.30
C ALA A 74 -5.62 -8.33 3.16
N ALA A 75 -5.18 -9.23 4.05
CA ALA A 75 -6.09 -9.97 4.92
C ALA A 75 -6.65 -9.11 6.07
N LYS A 76 -5.95 -8.03 6.44
CA LYS A 76 -6.34 -7.14 7.56
C LYS A 76 -7.09 -5.90 7.09
N TYR A 77 -6.71 -5.34 5.94
CA TYR A 77 -7.19 -4.05 5.44
C TYR A 77 -7.74 -4.08 4.01
N GLY A 78 -7.46 -5.13 3.24
CA GLY A 78 -7.86 -5.21 1.84
C GLY A 78 -9.26 -5.79 1.68
N ASP A 79 -10.02 -5.22 0.74
CA ASP A 79 -11.29 -5.82 0.28
C ASP A 79 -11.05 -6.94 -0.76
N GLY A 80 -9.82 -7.03 -1.28
CA GLY A 80 -9.42 -7.98 -2.29
C GLY A 80 -7.91 -8.09 -2.44
N TRP A 81 -7.48 -9.14 -3.15
CA TRP A 81 -6.08 -9.38 -3.48
C TRP A 81 -5.94 -9.56 -4.99
N MET A 82 -4.98 -8.84 -5.60
CA MET A 82 -4.68 -8.96 -7.02
C MET A 82 -3.52 -9.94 -7.26
N PRO A 83 -3.77 -11.15 -7.81
CA PRO A 83 -2.78 -12.21 -7.97
C PRO A 83 -1.86 -12.01 -9.19
N ILE A 84 -1.18 -10.87 -9.30
CA ILE A 84 -0.17 -10.69 -10.37
C ILE A 84 1.02 -11.62 -10.09
N GLY A 85 1.41 -12.41 -11.10
CA GLY A 85 2.56 -13.32 -11.04
C GLY A 85 2.26 -14.74 -10.56
N LEU A 86 1.00 -15.08 -10.25
CA LEU A 86 0.62 -16.48 -9.94
C LEU A 86 0.48 -17.37 -11.18
N ARG A 87 0.33 -16.77 -12.36
CA ARG A 87 0.43 -17.50 -13.63
C ARG A 87 1.89 -17.48 -14.07
N PRO A 88 2.45 -18.60 -14.56
CA PRO A 88 3.70 -18.56 -15.29
C PRO A 88 3.60 -17.45 -16.34
N PRO A 89 4.65 -16.64 -16.53
CA PRO A 89 4.65 -15.71 -17.66
C PRO A 89 4.26 -16.51 -18.90
N ALA A 90 3.34 -15.98 -19.72
CA ALA A 90 3.22 -16.48 -21.07
C ALA A 90 4.61 -16.28 -21.66
N ILE A 91 5.34 -17.38 -21.86
CA ILE A 91 6.70 -17.36 -22.41
C ILE A 91 6.51 -16.90 -23.86
N LEU A 92 6.52 -15.59 -24.03
CA LEU A 92 6.58 -14.90 -25.30
C LEU A 92 8.02 -14.39 -25.40
N ASP A 93 8.95 -15.33 -25.40
CA ASP A 93 10.30 -14.99 -25.81
C ASP A 93 10.21 -14.53 -27.28
N PRO A 94 10.76 -13.36 -27.63
CA PRO A 94 11.06 -13.06 -29.02
C PRO A 94 11.76 -14.28 -29.65
N GLU A 95 11.42 -14.65 -30.88
CA GLU A 95 12.06 -15.81 -31.56
C GLU A 95 13.60 -15.76 -31.45
N GLU A 96 14.16 -14.55 -31.43
CA GLU A 96 15.59 -14.25 -31.27
C GLU A 96 16.22 -14.76 -29.95
N LEU A 97 15.42 -15.14 -28.95
CA LEU A 97 15.87 -15.63 -27.64
C LEU A 97 15.56 -17.11 -27.37
N GLY A 98 14.92 -17.82 -28.32
CA GLY A 98 14.46 -19.21 -28.15
C GLY A 98 15.54 -20.30 -28.21
N GLU A 99 16.79 -19.95 -28.55
CA GLU A 99 17.92 -20.89 -28.63
C GLU A 99 19.02 -20.50 -27.64
N ARG A 100 18.83 -20.82 -26.36
CA ARG A 100 19.91 -20.91 -25.36
C ARG A 100 19.69 -22.04 -24.37
#